data_AF-A0A7W2A002-F1
#
_entry.id   AF-A0A7W2A002-F1
#
_cell.length_a   1.000
_cell.length_b   1.000
_cell.length_c   1.000
_cell.angle_alpha   90.00
_cell.angle_beta   90.00
_cell.angle_gamma   90.00
#
_symmetry.space_group_name_H-M   'P 1'
#
loop_
_entity.id
_entity.type
_entity.pdbx_description
1 polymer ?
#
loop_
_entity_poly.entity_id
_entity_poly.type
_entity_poly.pdbx_seq_one_letter_code
_entity_poly.pdbx_strand_id
1 'polypeptide(L)'
;MHKVTKTNQNARRFSILLIAAFAAVYIFWGSTYLAIKYAIETLPPFLMAGSRFIFAGSILYVWARLSKDYEKPSFKHWRTSFIVGTLLLLGGNGGVVLAQHYISSSLAALLVATEPFWIVLLSWLWLKGTRPNWKVAFGLLIGFVGVYLL
;
A
#
# COMPACT_ATOMS: atom_id res chain seq x y z
N MET A 1 16.86 -35.05 -19.30
CA MET A 1 16.84 -33.71 -19.94
C MET A 1 15.55 -32.88 -19.74
N HIS A 2 14.42 -33.48 -19.30
CA HIS A 2 13.10 -32.81 -19.27
C HIS A 2 12.77 -32.00 -17.98
N LYS A 3 13.55 -32.15 -16.89
CA LYS A 3 13.32 -31.43 -15.62
C LYS A 3 13.91 -30.01 -15.58
N VAL A 4 15.02 -29.76 -16.27
CA VAL A 4 15.76 -28.48 -16.23
C VAL A 4 14.98 -27.35 -16.92
N THR A 5 14.23 -27.66 -17.97
CA THR A 5 13.42 -26.70 -18.73
C THR A 5 12.22 -26.16 -17.94
N LYS A 6 11.61 -26.96 -17.06
CA LYS A 6 10.47 -26.52 -16.22
C LYS A 6 10.88 -25.50 -15.15
N THR A 7 12.05 -25.68 -14.53
CA THR A 7 12.57 -24.74 -13.53
C THR A 7 12.84 -23.37 -14.14
N ASN A 8 13.40 -23.33 -15.35
CA ASN A 8 13.74 -22.09 -16.04
C ASN A 8 12.49 -21.35 -16.59
N GLN A 9 11.46 -22.08 -17.01
CA GLN A 9 10.16 -21.50 -17.36
C GLN A 9 9.44 -20.86 -16.16
N ASN A 10 9.50 -21.48 -14.98
CA ASN A 10 8.90 -20.92 -13.78
C ASN A 10 9.62 -19.66 -13.31
N ALA A 11 10.95 -19.65 -13.38
CA ALA A 11 11.74 -18.45 -13.06
C ALA A 11 11.44 -17.29 -14.02
N ARG A 12 11.37 -17.55 -15.34
CA ARG A 12 11.03 -16.52 -16.33
C ARG A 12 9.61 -15.97 -16.17
N ARG A 13 8.62 -16.84 -15.93
CA ARG A 13 7.24 -16.42 -15.65
C ARG A 13 7.16 -15.57 -14.38
N PHE A 14 7.87 -15.98 -13.33
CA PHE A 14 7.93 -15.22 -12.08
C PHE A 14 8.51 -13.82 -12.31
N SER A 15 9.65 -13.71 -13.01
CA SER A 15 10.24 -12.40 -13.32
C SER A 15 9.34 -11.51 -14.16
N ILE A 16 8.63 -12.06 -15.16
CA ILE A 16 7.68 -11.28 -15.98
C ILE A 16 6.51 -10.79 -15.12
N LEU A 17 5.93 -11.64 -14.28
CA LEU A 17 4.84 -11.26 -13.38
C LEU A 17 5.29 -10.21 -12.37
N LEU A 18 6.51 -10.33 -11.85
CA LEU A 18 7.12 -9.36 -10.94
C LEU A 18 7.25 -7.99 -11.62
N ILE A 19 7.83 -7.94 -12.82
CA ILE A 19 7.99 -6.71 -13.60
C ILE A 19 6.62 -6.10 -13.90
N ALA A 20 5.66 -6.92 -14.33
CA ALA A 20 4.30 -6.45 -14.62
C ALA A 20 3.60 -5.89 -13.36
N ALA A 21 3.78 -6.54 -12.21
CA ALA A 21 3.24 -6.06 -10.93
C ALA A 21 3.85 -4.71 -10.54
N PHE A 22 5.18 -4.55 -10.62
CA PHE A 22 5.84 -3.28 -10.35
C PHE A 22 5.43 -2.18 -11.34
N ALA A 23 5.34 -2.49 -12.63
CA ALA A 23 4.89 -1.55 -13.64
C ALA A 23 3.46 -1.09 -13.37
N ALA A 24 2.56 -2.02 -13.04
CA ALA A 24 1.19 -1.70 -12.65
C ALA A 24 1.15 -0.80 -11.41
N VAL A 25 1.90 -1.13 -10.36
CA VAL A 25 1.99 -0.29 -9.15
C VAL A 25 2.46 1.11 -9.52
N TYR A 26 3.56 1.27 -10.25
CA TYR A 26 4.09 2.59 -10.59
C TYR A 26 3.15 3.42 -11.44
N ILE A 27 2.49 2.82 -12.44
CA ILE A 27 1.54 3.53 -13.29
C ILE A 27 0.29 3.91 -12.48
N PHE A 28 -0.32 2.98 -11.75
CA PHE A 28 -1.56 3.24 -11.03
C PHE A 28 -1.36 4.14 -9.81
N TRP A 29 -0.28 3.95 -9.02
CA TRP A 29 0.02 4.83 -7.90
C TRP A 29 0.51 6.20 -8.36
N GLY A 30 1.40 6.27 -9.35
CA GLY A 30 1.89 7.53 -9.89
C GLY A 30 0.76 8.40 -10.47
N SER A 31 -0.13 7.79 -11.26
CA SER A 31 -1.30 8.50 -11.81
C SER A 31 -2.38 8.82 -10.77
N THR A 32 -2.45 8.09 -9.65
CA THR A 32 -3.45 8.33 -8.59
C THR A 32 -3.31 9.73 -8.02
N TYR A 33 -2.09 10.23 -7.77
CA TYR A 33 -1.91 11.58 -7.24
C TYR A 33 -2.40 12.66 -8.22
N LEU A 34 -2.15 12.47 -9.51
CA LEU A 34 -2.63 13.37 -10.56
C LEU A 34 -4.16 13.35 -10.66
N ALA A 35 -4.76 12.17 -10.67
CA ALA A 35 -6.21 12.00 -10.71
C ALA A 35 -6.87 12.61 -9.46
N ILE A 36 -6.27 12.45 -8.28
CA ILE A 36 -6.74 13.06 -7.03
C ILE A 36 -6.74 14.59 -7.17
N LYS A 37 -5.65 15.18 -7.66
CA LYS A 37 -5.52 16.64 -7.86
C LYS A 37 -6.68 17.19 -8.69
N TYR A 38 -7.00 16.57 -9.82
CA TYR A 38 -8.13 17.01 -10.65
C TYR A 38 -9.49 16.74 -10.02
N ALA A 39 -9.65 15.61 -9.32
CA ALA A 39 -10.94 15.26 -8.74
C ALA A 39 -11.32 16.17 -7.55
N ILE A 40 -10.34 16.64 -6.77
CA ILE A 40 -10.62 17.55 -5.64
C ILE A 40 -10.97 18.98 -6.07
N GLU A 41 -10.76 19.35 -7.32
CA GLU A 41 -11.23 20.65 -7.86
C GLU A 41 -12.76 20.72 -7.94
N THR A 42 -13.42 19.55 -7.99
CA THR A 42 -14.89 19.45 -8.16
C THR A 42 -15.57 18.73 -7.00
N LEU A 43 -14.85 17.90 -6.23
CA LEU A 43 -15.39 17.12 -5.13
C LEU A 43 -14.62 17.39 -3.82
N PRO A 44 -15.31 17.48 -2.67
CA PRO A 44 -14.64 17.53 -1.38
C PRO A 44 -13.69 16.33 -1.20
N PRO A 45 -12.46 16.52 -0.67
CA PRO A 45 -11.43 15.47 -0.63
C PRO A 45 -11.88 14.16 0.02
N PHE A 46 -12.59 14.23 1.14
CA PHE A 46 -13.09 13.05 1.84
C PHE A 46 -14.19 12.32 1.07
N LEU A 47 -15.03 13.05 0.32
CA LEU A 47 -16.09 12.46 -0.51
C LEU A 47 -15.50 11.74 -1.72
N MET A 48 -14.48 12.34 -2.36
CA MET A 48 -13.75 11.72 -3.46
C MET A 48 -13.01 10.45 -2.99
N ALA A 49 -12.26 10.54 -1.90
CA ALA A 49 -11.55 9.39 -1.34
C ALA A 49 -12.55 8.29 -0.92
N GLY A 50 -13.59 8.64 -0.17
CA GLY A 50 -14.62 7.71 0.29
C GLY A 50 -15.32 6.98 -0.86
N SER A 51 -15.76 7.72 -1.89
CA SER A 51 -16.42 7.13 -3.06
C SER A 51 -15.50 6.18 -3.82
N ARG A 52 -14.22 6.54 -4.02
CA ARG A 52 -13.20 5.67 -4.63
C ARG A 52 -13.07 4.34 -3.86
N PHE A 53 -12.92 4.38 -2.54
CA PHE A 53 -12.74 3.16 -1.74
C PHE A 53 -14.00 2.31 -1.63
N ILE A 54 -15.19 2.93 -1.55
CA ILE A 54 -16.46 2.20 -1.60
C ILE A 54 -16.64 1.51 -2.95
N PHE A 55 -16.34 2.20 -4.05
CA PHE A 55 -16.45 1.65 -5.39
C PHE A 55 -15.49 0.48 -5.61
N ALA A 56 -14.20 0.66 -5.31
CA ALA A 56 -13.20 -0.39 -5.41
C ALA A 56 -13.51 -1.58 -4.48
N GLY A 57 -13.89 -1.31 -3.23
CA GLY A 57 -14.27 -2.33 -2.26
C GLY A 57 -15.50 -3.14 -2.71
N SER A 58 -16.48 -2.48 -3.32
CA SER A 58 -17.68 -3.14 -3.86
C SER A 58 -17.34 -4.06 -5.03
N ILE A 59 -16.50 -3.59 -5.97
CA ILE A 59 -16.01 -4.41 -7.08
C ILE A 59 -15.26 -5.64 -6.55
N LEU A 60 -14.34 -5.46 -5.61
CA LEU A 60 -13.57 -6.56 -5.02
C LEU A 60 -14.47 -7.53 -4.24
N TYR A 61 -15.49 -7.03 -3.53
CA TYR A 61 -16.43 -7.87 -2.81
C TYR A 61 -17.31 -8.70 -3.77
N VAL A 62 -17.81 -8.08 -4.84
CA VAL A 62 -18.57 -8.78 -5.89
C VAL A 62 -17.69 -9.81 -6.59
N TRP A 63 -16.46 -9.45 -6.95
CA TRP A 63 -15.51 -10.42 -7.50
C TRP A 63 -15.31 -11.58 -6.53
N ALA A 64 -14.99 -11.31 -5.27
CA ALA A 64 -14.78 -12.35 -4.26
C ALA A 64 -16.00 -13.27 -4.12
N ARG A 65 -17.22 -12.73 -4.16
CA ARG A 65 -18.47 -13.50 -4.17
C ARG A 65 -18.62 -14.44 -5.37
N LEU A 66 -18.06 -14.07 -6.52
CA LEU A 66 -18.10 -14.84 -7.75
C LEU A 66 -16.92 -15.82 -7.88
N SER A 67 -15.88 -15.68 -7.05
CA SER A 67 -14.75 -16.60 -7.00
C SER A 67 -15.14 -17.95 -6.43
N LYS A 68 -14.50 -19.02 -6.93
CA LYS A 68 -14.74 -20.40 -6.47
C LYS A 68 -14.42 -20.61 -4.99
N ASP A 69 -13.47 -19.84 -4.45
CA ASP A 69 -12.98 -19.94 -3.07
C ASP A 69 -13.68 -18.95 -2.12
N TYR A 70 -14.91 -18.55 -2.43
CA TYR A 70 -15.65 -17.59 -1.60
C TYR A 70 -16.01 -18.19 -0.23
N GLU A 71 -15.42 -17.63 0.82
CA GLU A 71 -15.85 -17.86 2.19
C GLU A 71 -16.70 -16.69 2.68
N LYS A 72 -17.89 -16.99 3.24
CA LYS A 72 -18.79 -15.94 3.74
C LYS A 72 -18.15 -15.24 4.94
N PRO A 73 -17.94 -13.91 4.90
CA PRO A 73 -17.30 -13.22 6.01
C PRO A 73 -18.20 -13.25 7.25
N SER A 74 -17.66 -13.80 8.33
CA SER A 74 -18.24 -13.69 9.67
C SER A 74 -18.24 -12.24 10.17
N PHE A 75 -19.03 -11.96 11.21
CA PHE A 75 -19.06 -10.65 11.86
C PHE A 75 -17.67 -10.21 12.35
N LYS A 76 -16.83 -11.15 12.79
CA LYS A 76 -15.45 -10.86 13.20
C LYS A 76 -14.62 -10.33 12.03
N HIS A 77 -14.76 -10.91 10.83
CA HIS A 77 -14.06 -10.41 9.65
C HIS A 77 -14.53 -9.01 9.27
N TRP A 78 -15.84 -8.76 9.28
CA TRP A 78 -16.39 -7.42 9.04
C TRP A 78 -15.87 -6.39 10.05
N ARG A 79 -15.85 -6.73 11.34
CA ARG A 79 -15.33 -5.84 12.38
C ARG A 79 -13.85 -5.53 12.16
N THR A 80 -13.02 -6.55 11.92
CA THR A 80 -11.59 -6.35 11.68
C THR A 80 -11.34 -5.53 10.41
N SER A 81 -12.03 -5.83 9.31
CA SER A 81 -11.92 -5.06 8.07
C SER A 81 -12.37 -3.61 8.23
N PHE A 82 -13.43 -3.37 8.99
CA PHE A 82 -13.89 -2.01 9.30
C PHE A 82 -12.85 -1.24 10.11
N ILE A 83 -12.28 -1.85 11.15
CA ILE A 83 -11.23 -1.22 11.99
C ILE A 83 -10.00 -0.91 11.13
N VAL A 84 -9.47 -1.90 10.41
CA VAL A 84 -8.28 -1.73 9.57
C VAL A 84 -8.51 -0.71 8.46
N GLY A 85 -9.65 -0.79 7.76
CA GLY A 85 -10.01 0.16 6.71
C GLY A 85 -10.15 1.58 7.24
N THR A 86 -10.81 1.77 8.39
CA THR A 86 -10.97 3.09 9.01
C THR A 86 -9.63 3.67 9.45
N LEU A 87 -8.77 2.88 10.08
CA LEU A 87 -7.43 3.33 10.50
C LEU A 87 -6.56 3.69 9.29
N LEU A 88 -6.61 2.92 8.21
CA LEU A 88 -5.80 3.17 7.02
C LEU A 88 -6.30 4.39 6.22
N LEU A 89 -7.63 4.57 6.14
CA LEU A 89 -8.26 5.64 5.38
C LEU A 89 -8.33 6.95 6.15
N LEU A 90 -8.86 6.95 7.37
CA LEU A 90 -8.99 8.17 8.17
C LEU A 90 -7.71 8.48 8.93
N GLY A 91 -7.09 7.48 9.55
CA GLY A 91 -5.85 7.66 10.31
C GLY A 91 -4.66 7.94 9.40
N GLY A 92 -4.37 7.03 8.47
CA GLY A 92 -3.25 7.15 7.53
C GLY A 92 -3.47 8.26 6.49
N ASN A 93 -4.29 7.99 5.48
CA ASN A 93 -4.48 8.92 4.35
C ASN A 93 -5.13 10.24 4.78
N GLY A 94 -6.20 10.18 5.58
CA GLY A 94 -6.89 11.35 6.10
C GLY A 94 -5.99 12.21 7.00
N GLY A 95 -5.16 11.58 7.83
CA GLY A 95 -4.15 12.27 8.64
C GLY A 95 -3.11 13.00 7.80
N VAL A 96 -2.62 12.39 6.71
CA VAL A 96 -1.70 13.04 5.76
C VAL A 96 -2.36 14.25 5.10
N VAL A 97 -3.59 14.11 4.60
CA VAL A 97 -4.35 15.21 4.00
C VAL A 97 -4.53 16.35 5.00
N LEU A 98 -4.88 16.03 6.26
CA LEU A 98 -5.02 17.04 7.30
C LEU A 98 -3.69 17.72 7.64
N ALA A 99 -2.61 16.95 7.76
CA ALA A 99 -1.28 17.48 8.06
C ALA A 99 -0.79 18.44 6.97
N GLN A 100 -1.10 18.16 5.70
CA GLN A 100 -0.73 19.02 4.56
C GLN A 100 -1.36 20.43 4.60
N HIS A 101 -2.35 20.69 5.46
CA HIS A 101 -2.81 22.07 5.74
C HIS A 101 -1.82 22.87 6.61
N TYR A 102 -0.95 22.20 7.35
CA TYR A 102 -0.03 22.81 8.33
C TYR A 102 1.45 22.67 7.96
N ILE A 103 1.80 21.69 7.12
CA ILE A 103 3.18 21.42 6.69
C ILE A 103 3.31 21.41 5.16
N SER A 104 4.51 21.68 4.66
CA SER A 104 4.79 21.58 3.23
C SER A 104 4.66 20.14 2.72
N SER A 105 4.36 20.00 1.42
CA SER A 105 4.29 18.69 0.76
C SER A 105 5.61 17.91 0.86
N SER A 106 6.76 18.60 0.82
CA SER A 106 8.08 17.99 1.02
C SER A 106 8.25 17.45 2.44
N LEU A 107 7.83 18.19 3.47
CA LEU A 107 7.91 17.71 4.86
C LEU A 107 6.94 16.54 5.09
N ALA A 108 5.75 16.58 4.49
CA ALA A 108 4.82 15.46 4.54
C ALA A 108 5.40 14.20 3.86
N ALA A 109 6.04 14.35 2.70
CA ALA A 109 6.70 13.24 2.00
C ALA A 109 7.86 12.65 2.83
N LEU A 110 8.67 13.50 3.47
CA LEU A 110 9.74 13.08 4.36
C LEU A 110 9.21 12.24 5.54
N LEU A 111 8.10 12.68 6.15
CA LEU A 111 7.47 11.97 7.26
C LEU A 111 6.87 10.63 6.82
N VAL A 112 6.18 10.60 5.67
CA VAL A 112 5.62 9.36 5.11
C VAL A 112 6.72 8.37 4.71
N ALA A 113 7.85 8.85 4.21
CA ALA A 113 8.99 8.00 3.91
C ALA A 113 9.59 7.30 5.14
N THR A 114 9.22 7.72 6.36
CA THR A 114 9.57 7.01 7.59
C THR A 114 8.73 5.75 7.83
N GLU A 115 7.65 5.52 7.08
CA GLU A 115 6.76 4.35 7.23
C GLU A 115 7.49 2.99 7.28
N PRO A 116 8.46 2.69 6.38
CA PRO A 116 9.15 1.40 6.42
C PRO A 116 9.90 1.16 7.73
N PHE A 117 10.41 2.22 8.35
CA PHE A 117 11.03 2.13 9.67
C PHE A 117 10.02 1.73 10.73
N TRP A 118 8.86 2.39 10.77
CA TRP A 118 7.78 2.04 11.68
C TRP A 118 7.29 0.61 11.45
N ILE A 119 7.15 0.17 10.20
CA ILE A 119 6.73 -1.21 9.86
C ILE A 119 7.74 -2.22 10.42
N VAL A 120 9.05 -2.01 10.20
CA VAL A 120 10.10 -2.91 10.71
C VAL A 120 10.11 -2.93 12.24
N LEU A 121 10.02 -1.77 12.87
CA LEU A 121 10.03 -1.63 14.32
C LEU A 121 8.81 -2.29 14.97
N LEU A 122 7.60 -1.97 14.50
CA LEU A 122 6.35 -2.53 15.01
C LEU A 122 6.27 -4.04 14.74
N SER A 123 6.76 -4.49 13.58
CA SER A 123 6.83 -5.92 13.26
C SER A 123 7.71 -6.67 14.27
N TRP A 124 8.91 -6.14 14.54
CA TRP A 124 9.84 -6.73 15.49
C TRP A 124 9.31 -6.71 16.93
N LEU A 125 8.74 -5.60 17.39
CA LEU A 125 8.31 -5.43 18.79
C LEU A 125 6.95 -6.06 19.11
N TRP A 126 5.98 -5.99 18.19
CA TRP A 126 4.59 -6.38 18.47
C TRP A 126 4.09 -7.58 17.67
N LEU A 127 4.60 -7.81 16.45
CA LEU A 127 4.07 -8.86 15.56
C LEU A 127 4.89 -10.15 15.59
N LYS A 128 5.74 -10.34 16.61
CA LYS A 128 6.68 -11.47 16.72
C LYS A 128 7.59 -11.61 15.48
N GLY A 129 7.85 -10.49 14.80
CA GLY A 129 8.75 -10.44 13.65
C GLY A 129 10.20 -10.70 14.04
N THR A 130 11.01 -11.10 13.06
CA THR A 130 12.44 -11.32 13.27
C THR A 130 13.17 -10.01 13.56
N ARG A 131 14.15 -10.04 14.47
CA ARG A 131 14.99 -8.87 14.76
C ARG A 131 15.67 -8.38 13.46
N PRO A 132 15.56 -7.08 13.13
CA PRO A 132 16.18 -6.55 11.92
C PRO A 132 17.70 -6.73 11.97
N ASN A 133 18.25 -7.31 10.90
CA ASN A 133 19.69 -7.47 10.76
C ASN A 133 20.34 -6.17 10.24
N TRP A 134 21.68 -6.12 10.26
CA TRP A 134 22.43 -4.95 9.82
C TRP A 134 22.12 -4.51 8.38
N LYS A 135 21.79 -5.44 7.48
CA LYS A 135 21.42 -5.11 6.09
C LYS A 135 20.11 -4.34 6.01
N VAL A 136 19.12 -4.72 6.83
CA VAL A 136 17.83 -4.00 6.94
C VAL A 136 18.06 -2.59 7.50
N ALA A 137 18.85 -2.46 8.56
CA ALA A 137 19.17 -1.17 9.15
C ALA A 137 19.90 -0.25 8.15
N PHE A 138 20.87 -0.79 7.42
CA PHE A 138 21.62 -0.06 6.39
C PHE A 138 20.74 0.38 5.22
N GLY A 139 19.85 -0.51 4.75
CA GLY A 139 18.89 -0.18 3.69
C GLY A 139 17.91 0.91 4.09
N LEU A 140 17.41 0.88 5.34
CA LEU A 140 16.57 1.95 5.89
C LEU A 140 17.32 3.28 5.91
N LEU A 141 18.54 3.31 6.46
CA LEU A 141 19.39 4.51 6.51
C LEU A 141 19.61 5.12 5.13
N ILE A 142 19.97 4.31 4.13
CA ILE A 142 20.14 4.78 2.75
C ILE A 142 18.82 5.34 2.20
N GLY A 143 17.69 4.67 2.45
CA GLY A 143 16.38 5.15 2.01
C GLY A 143 16.03 6.52 2.60
N PHE A 144 16.28 6.73 3.90
CA PHE A 144 16.09 8.03 4.55
C PHE A 144 16.95 9.13 3.96
N VAL A 145 18.25 8.85 3.76
CA VAL A 145 19.17 9.83 3.14
C VAL A 145 18.72 10.17 1.73
N GLY A 146 18.29 9.18 0.94
CA GLY A 146 17.78 9.40 -0.41
C GLY A 146 16.55 10.30 -0.43
N VAL A 147 15.62 10.15 0.52
CA VAL A 147 14.43 10.99 0.63
C VAL A 147 14.78 12.40 1.11
N TYR A 148 15.72 12.54 2.04
CA TYR A 148 16.17 13.86 2.51
C TYR A 148 16.82 14.70 1.41
N LEU A 149 17.46 14.06 0.43
CA LEU A 149 18.11 14.74 -0.69
C LEU A 149 17.16 15.11 -1.84
N LEU A 150 15.95 14.56 -1.88
CA LEU A 150 14.90 14.81 -2.89
C LEU A 150 13.99 15.98 -2.49
#